data_AF-W2LW22-F1
#
_entry.id   AF-W2LW22-F1
#
_cell.length_a   1.000
_cell.length_b   1.000
_cell.length_c   1.000
_cell.angle_alpha   90.00
_cell.angle_beta   90.00
_cell.angle_gamma   90.00
#
_symmetry.space_group_name_H-M   'P 1'
#
loop_
_entity.id
_entity.type
_entity.pdbx_description
1 polymer ?
#
loop_
_entity_poly.entity_id
_entity_poly.type
_entity_poly.pdbx_seq_one_letter_code
_entity_poly.pdbx_strand_id
1 'polypeptide(L)'
;MSKPNLTDIERKAIIDEFLKLSDNGVLPSGVYVKVSLKFGCEPTTVSRIWKRYAIAVAEGVVGGVWASQIKTKCGRKRKNRDE
;
A
#
# COMPACT_ATOMS: atom_id res chain seq x y z
N MET A 1 13.64 -5.23 15.30
CA MET A 1 12.29 -4.65 15.52
C MET A 1 11.62 -4.48 14.17
N SER A 2 10.48 -5.12 13.95
CA SER A 2 9.69 -4.97 12.73
C SER A 2 9.18 -3.54 12.63
N LYS A 3 9.31 -2.89 11.46
CA LYS A 3 8.72 -1.57 11.27
C LYS A 3 7.20 -1.61 11.46
N PRO A 4 6.59 -0.57 12.07
CA PRO A 4 5.15 -0.47 12.17
C PRO A 4 4.50 -0.48 10.78
N ASN A 5 3.24 -0.92 10.72
CA ASN A 5 2.48 -0.91 9.47
C ASN A 5 2.39 0.50 8.90
N LEU A 6 2.50 0.64 7.57
CA LEU A 6 2.30 1.91 6.88
C LEU A 6 0.94 2.51 7.25
N THR A 7 0.95 3.79 7.58
CA THR A 7 -0.24 4.62 7.78
C THR A 7 -0.94 4.87 6.45
N ASP A 8 -2.21 5.25 6.49
CA ASP A 8 -2.95 5.59 5.27
C ASP A 8 -2.33 6.82 4.57
N ILE A 9 -1.77 7.77 5.32
CA ILE A 9 -1.05 8.93 4.77
C ILE A 9 0.18 8.49 3.98
N GLU A 10 0.99 7.58 4.53
CA GLU A 10 2.16 7.04 3.82
C GLU A 10 1.76 6.23 2.58
N ARG A 11 0.69 5.44 2.67
CA ARG A 11 0.17 4.69 1.51
C ARG A 11 -0.28 5.63 0.39
N LYS A 12 -0.96 6.73 0.72
CA LYS A 12 -1.34 7.75 -0.26
C LYS A 12 -0.11 8.40 -0.89
N ALA A 13 0.87 8.80 -0.06
CA ALA A 13 2.11 9.39 -0.56
C ALA A 13 2.90 8.43 -1.49
N ILE A 14 2.88 7.12 -1.22
CA ILE A 14 3.47 6.11 -2.10
C ILE A 14 2.78 6.11 -3.47
N ILE A 15 1.44 6.16 -3.51
CA ILE A 15 0.68 6.25 -4.76
C ILE A 15 0.99 7.54 -5.50
N ASP A 16 0.99 8.68 -4.82
CA ASP A 16 1.30 9.98 -5.43
C ASP A 16 2.71 9.98 -6.04
N GLU A 17 3.70 9.36 -5.40
CA GLU A 17 5.04 9.21 -5.95
C GLU A 17 5.08 8.31 -7.19
N PHE A 18 4.33 7.19 -7.18
CA PHE A 18 4.24 6.35 -8.38
C PHE A 18 3.52 7.06 -9.52
N LEU A 19 2.47 7.83 -9.25
CA LEU A 19 1.76 8.61 -10.28
C LEU A 19 2.68 9.65 -10.93
N LYS A 20 3.55 10.32 -10.16
CA LYS A 20 4.55 11.26 -10.70
C LYS A 20 5.61 10.57 -11.57
N LEU A 21 5.95 9.32 -11.26
CA LEU A 21 7.00 8.55 -11.94
C LEU A 21 6.46 7.69 -13.09
N SER A 22 5.15 7.47 -13.11
CA SER A 22 4.48 6.64 -14.09
C SER A 22 4.26 7.43 -15.38
N ASP A 23 4.61 6.82 -16.51
CA ASP A 23 4.19 7.28 -17.82
C ASP A 23 3.06 6.37 -18.33
N ASN A 24 1.85 6.93 -18.51
CA ASN A 24 0.67 6.19 -18.97
C ASN A 24 0.36 4.87 -18.20
N GLY A 25 0.61 4.86 -16.89
CA GLY A 25 0.40 3.69 -16.02
C GLY A 25 1.59 2.72 -15.95
N VAL A 26 2.67 2.99 -16.70
CA VAL A 26 3.88 2.18 -16.73
C VAL A 26 4.94 2.80 -15.82
N LEU A 27 5.46 1.99 -14.90
CA LEU A 27 6.54 2.40 -14.01
C LEU A 27 7.90 2.01 -14.60
N PRO A 28 8.91 2.90 -14.56
CA PRO A 28 10.28 2.55 -14.90
C PRO A 28 10.86 1.42 -14.04
N SER A 29 11.88 0.72 -14.56
CA SER A 29 12.58 -0.32 -13.82
C SER A 29 13.22 0.23 -12.54
N GLY A 30 13.20 -0.56 -11.46
CA GLY A 30 13.80 -0.19 -10.18
C GLY A 30 13.00 0.82 -9.33
N VAL A 31 11.87 1.34 -9.83
CA VAL A 31 11.09 2.36 -9.11
C VAL A 31 10.50 1.83 -7.79
N TYR A 32 10.12 0.55 -7.73
CA TYR A 32 9.69 -0.08 -6.47
C TYR A 32 10.78 -0.03 -5.39
N VAL A 33 12.03 -0.32 -5.76
CA VAL A 33 13.16 -0.28 -4.81
C VAL A 33 13.38 1.16 -4.35
N LYS A 34 13.44 2.11 -5.28
CA LYS A 34 13.63 3.54 -4.97
C LYS A 34 12.57 4.08 -4.00
N VAL A 35 11.30 3.83 -4.29
CA VAL A 35 10.18 4.28 -3.44
C VAL A 35 10.21 3.55 -2.10
N SER A 36 10.50 2.24 -2.08
CA SER A 36 10.58 1.48 -0.83
C SER A 36 11.66 2.00 0.12
N LEU A 37 12.82 2.42 -0.41
CA LEU A 37 13.90 3.03 0.38
C LEU A 37 13.47 4.39 0.96
N LYS A 38 12.75 5.21 0.19
CA LYS A 38 12.21 6.51 0.63
C LYS A 38 11.27 6.37 1.83
N PHE A 39 10.40 5.36 1.81
CA PHE A 39 9.43 5.09 2.88
C PHE A 39 9.94 4.05 3.90
N GLY A 40 11.17 3.57 3.75
CA GLY A 40 11.77 2.57 4.60
C GLY A 40 11.00 1.25 4.70
N CYS A 41 10.28 0.81 3.67
CA CYS A 41 9.52 -0.43 3.69
C CYS A 41 10.07 -1.44 2.67
N GLU A 42 9.50 -2.65 2.62
CA GLU A 42 9.93 -3.67 1.67
C GLU A 42 9.42 -3.33 0.25
N PRO A 43 10.22 -3.53 -0.82
CA PRO A 43 9.79 -3.30 -2.21
C PRO A 43 8.49 -4.02 -2.58
N THR A 44 8.26 -5.20 -2.01
CA THR A 44 7.02 -5.98 -2.23
C THR A 44 5.79 -5.26 -1.67
N THR A 45 5.94 -4.48 -0.59
CA THR A 45 4.85 -3.74 0.05
C THR A 45 4.37 -2.62 -0.86
N VAL A 46 5.30 -1.80 -1.37
CA VAL A 46 4.94 -0.71 -2.30
C VAL A 46 4.44 -1.26 -3.64
N SER A 47 4.98 -2.38 -4.11
CA SER A 47 4.49 -3.06 -5.32
C SER A 47 3.05 -3.53 -5.17
N ARG A 48 2.69 -4.12 -4.02
CA ARG A 48 1.31 -4.54 -3.72
C ARG A 48 0.34 -3.37 -3.68
N ILE A 49 0.76 -2.26 -3.05
CA ILE A 49 -0.05 -1.03 -3.00
C ILE A 49 -0.33 -0.52 -4.42
N TRP A 50 0.70 -0.40 -5.26
CA TRP A 50 0.55 0.06 -6.65
C TRP A 50 -0.35 -0.85 -7.48
N LYS A 51 -0.13 -2.18 -7.44
CA LYS A 51 -0.93 -3.13 -8.22
C LYS A 51 -2.41 -3.06 -7.87
N ARG A 52 -2.74 -2.96 -6.57
CA ARG A 52 -4.13 -2.80 -6.11
C ARG A 52 -4.75 -1.51 -6.60
N TYR A 53 -4.00 -0.41 -6.53
CA TYR A 53 -4.43 0.87 -7.05
C TYR A 53 -4.71 0.78 -8.56
N ALA A 54 -3.76 0.25 -9.34
CA ALA A 54 -3.88 0.13 -10.79
C ALA A 54 -5.07 -0.76 -11.22
N ILE A 55 -5.31 -1.89 -10.54
CA ILE A 55 -6.48 -2.74 -10.77
C ILE A 55 -7.77 -1.97 -10.51
N ALA A 56 -7.88 -1.29 -9.36
CA ALA A 56 -9.07 -0.52 -9.02
C ALA A 56 -9.33 0.63 -10.02
N VAL A 57 -8.27 1.30 -10.49
CA VAL A 57 -8.39 2.32 -11.55
C VAL A 57 -8.86 1.69 -12.86
N ALA A 58 -8.34 0.52 -13.24
CA ALA A 58 -8.79 -0.21 -14.44
C ALA A 58 -10.25 -0.67 -14.35
N GLU A 59 -10.75 -0.94 -13.14
CA GLU A 59 -12.17 -1.24 -12.85
C GLU A 59 -13.06 0.01 -12.79
N GLY A 60 -12.52 1.21 -12.99
CA GLY A 60 -13.27 2.48 -13.00
C GLY A 60 -13.46 3.12 -11.63
N VAL A 61 -12.76 2.64 -10.58
CA VAL A 61 -12.80 3.27 -9.25
C VAL A 61 -11.99 4.57 -9.28
N VAL A 62 -12.70 5.70 -9.27
CA VAL A 62 -12.08 7.04 -9.24
C VAL A 62 -11.20 7.18 -7.99
N GLY A 63 -9.90 7.40 -8.21
CA GLY A 63 -8.91 7.50 -7.13
C GLY A 63 -8.36 6.17 -6.59
N GLY A 64 -8.80 5.03 -7.15
CA GLY A 64 -8.30 3.69 -6.84
C GLY A 64 -8.46 3.26 -5.39
N VAL A 65 -7.93 2.07 -5.06
CA VAL A 65 -7.94 1.51 -3.70
C VAL A 65 -6.52 1.41 -3.16
N TRP A 66 -6.21 2.19 -2.13
CA TRP A 66 -4.86 2.27 -1.52
C TRP A 66 -4.85 2.22 0.02
N ALA A 67 -5.99 2.38 0.68
CA ALA A 67 -6.09 2.39 2.14
C ALA A 67 -5.75 1.03 2.76
N SER A 68 -5.32 1.04 4.03
CA SER A 68 -5.16 -0.19 4.82
C SER A 68 -6.47 -0.98 4.88
N GLN A 69 -6.39 -2.28 4.62
CA GLN A 69 -7.46 -3.22 5.01
C GLN A 69 -7.30 -3.73 6.45
N ILE A 70 -6.10 -3.53 7.03
CA ILE A 70 -5.78 -3.83 8.42
C ILE A 70 -6.20 -2.60 9.23
N LYS A 71 -7.49 -2.52 9.59
CA LYS A 71 -8.05 -1.49 10.46
C LYS A 71 -8.30 -2.08 11.84
N THR A 72 -7.50 -1.63 12.83
CA THR A 72 -7.62 -1.68 14.31
C THR A 72 -8.13 -2.95 15.04
N LYS A 73 -8.94 -3.83 14.44
CA LYS A 73 -9.47 -5.09 15.00
C LYS A 73 -9.03 -6.33 14.21
N CYS A 74 -7.89 -6.24 13.57
CA CYS A 74 -7.26 -7.30 12.79
C CYS A 74 -6.37 -8.14 13.71
N GLY A 75 -6.84 -9.33 14.07
CA GLY A 75 -6.16 -10.27 14.96
C GLY A 75 -7.12 -11.29 15.57
N ARG A 76 -6.57 -12.33 16.22
CA ARG A 76 -7.38 -13.33 16.95
C ARG A 76 -8.13 -12.64 18.10
N LYS A 77 -9.46 -12.59 18.03
CA LYS A 77 -10.30 -12.18 19.17
C LYS A 77 -10.04 -13.13 20.34
N ARG A 78 -9.89 -12.60 21.56
CA ARG A 78 -9.82 -13.44 22.76
C ARG A 78 -11.15 -14.20 22.87
N LYS A 79 -11.09 -15.52 23.12
CA LYS A 79 -12.28 -16.28 23.54
C LYS A 79 -12.59 -15.84 24.97
N ASN A 80 -13.83 -15.43 25.26
CA ASN A 80 -14.31 -15.38 26.64
C ASN A 80 -14.21 -16.79 27.20
N ARG A 81 -13.56 -16.94 28.36
CA ARG A 81 -13.41 -18.21 29.08
C ARG A 81 -14.26 -18.15 30.36
N ASP A 82 -15.37 -17.44 30.28
CA ASP A 82 -16.34 -17.24 31.35
C ASP A 82 -17.69 -17.78 30.86
N GLU A 83 -17.80 -19.09 30.84
CA GLU A 83 -19.05 -19.85 30.99
C GLU A 83 -18.72 -21.19 31.66
#